data_AF-A0A2D8SDW2-F1
#
_entry.id   AF-A0A2D8SDW2-F1
#
_cell.length_a   1.000
_cell.length_b   1.000
_cell.length_c   1.000
_cell.angle_alpha   90.00
_cell.angle_beta   90.00
_cell.angle_gamma   90.00
#
_symmetry.space_group_name_H-M   'P 1'
#
loop_
_entity.id
_entity.type
_entity.pdbx_description
1 polymer ?
#
loop_
_entity_poly.entity_id
_entity_poly.type
_entity_poly.pdbx_seq_one_letter_code
_entity_poly.pdbx_strand_id
1 'polypeptide(L)'
;MRFMKTIRFKPKPEFLDEFLNVYHKITEKALQDGSIDSYFTAVVKDEIFYIGTFNEKEPLSNTIQRGLNWLDNYTHMLQVYTDEGSYVLVESGEIYSENRTSTD
;
A
#
# COMPACT_ATOMS: atom_id res chain seq x y z
N MET A 1 -9.84 11.50 -12.96
CA MET A 1 -8.34 11.48 -12.99
C MET A 1 -7.85 10.29 -12.19
N ARG A 2 -6.81 9.57 -12.65
CA ARG A 2 -6.25 8.43 -11.90
C ARG A 2 -4.87 8.78 -11.35
N PHE A 3 -4.52 8.19 -10.22
CA PHE A 3 -3.22 8.37 -9.61
C PHE A 3 -2.74 7.06 -8.99
N MET A 4 -1.42 6.94 -8.90
CA MET A 4 -0.73 5.84 -8.27
C MET A 4 -0.22 6.29 -6.91
N LYS A 5 -0.34 5.43 -5.90
CA LYS A 5 0.33 5.61 -4.62
C LYS A 5 1.27 4.45 -4.38
N THR A 6 2.47 4.77 -3.93
CA THR A 6 3.43 3.82 -3.39
C THR A 6 3.50 4.05 -1.89
N ILE A 7 3.21 3.01 -1.11
CA ILE A 7 3.34 3.02 0.34
C ILE A 7 4.43 2.01 0.69
N ARG A 8 5.47 2.49 1.34
CA ARG A 8 6.65 1.69 1.70
C ARG A 8 6.72 1.58 3.21
N PHE A 9 6.97 0.38 3.70
CA PHE A 9 7.20 0.13 5.12
C PHE A 9 8.10 -1.10 5.28
N LYS A 10 8.82 -1.15 6.39
CA LYS A 10 9.84 -2.16 6.63
C LYS A 10 9.54 -2.92 7.93
N PRO A 11 8.96 -4.13 7.89
CA PRO A 11 8.81 -4.95 9.08
C PRO A 11 10.17 -5.25 9.72
N LYS A 12 10.21 -5.39 11.05
CA LYS A 12 11.40 -5.94 11.72
C LYS A 12 11.56 -7.41 11.30
N PRO A 13 12.79 -7.92 11.14
CA PRO A 13 13.00 -9.27 10.61
C PRO A 13 12.29 -10.36 11.42
N GLU A 14 12.20 -10.19 12.75
CA GLU A 14 11.52 -11.11 13.65
C GLU A 14 9.99 -11.13 13.51
N PHE A 15 9.40 -10.10 12.88
CA PHE A 15 7.95 -9.99 12.68
C PHE A 15 7.54 -10.13 11.20
N LEU A 16 8.47 -10.38 10.26
CA LEU A 16 8.18 -10.34 8.83
C LEU A 16 7.06 -11.31 8.43
N ASP A 17 7.16 -12.59 8.82
CA ASP A 17 6.17 -13.61 8.47
C ASP A 17 4.81 -13.34 9.12
N GLU A 18 4.80 -12.91 10.38
CA GLU A 18 3.58 -12.54 11.10
C GLU A 18 2.90 -11.34 10.43
N PHE A 19 3.68 -10.31 10.12
CA PHE A 19 3.21 -9.10 9.48
C PHE A 19 2.61 -9.40 8.10
N LEU A 20 3.31 -10.18 7.27
CA LEU A 20 2.82 -10.57 5.94
C LEU A 20 1.49 -11.33 6.02
N ASN A 21 1.34 -12.24 6.99
CA ASN A 21 0.09 -12.97 7.18
C ASN A 21 -1.11 -12.06 7.49
N VAL A 22 -0.93 -11.03 8.31
CA VAL A 22 -2.01 -10.08 8.61
C VAL A 22 -2.24 -9.13 7.43
N TYR A 23 -1.16 -8.66 6.80
CA TYR A 23 -1.20 -7.78 5.64
C TYR A 23 -1.96 -8.39 4.45
N HIS A 24 -1.69 -9.66 4.12
CA HIS A 24 -2.38 -10.36 3.03
C HIS A 24 -3.90 -10.42 3.25
N LYS A 25 -4.35 -10.73 4.47
CA LYS A 25 -5.79 -10.78 4.80
C LYS A 25 -6.48 -9.44 4.61
N ILE A 26 -5.81 -8.35 4.96
CA ILE A 26 -6.38 -7.00 4.85
C ILE A 26 -6.41 -6.52 3.40
N THR A 27 -5.35 -6.79 2.63
CA THR A 27 -5.28 -6.40 1.21
C THR A 27 -6.26 -7.18 0.33
N GLU A 28 -6.43 -8.49 0.57
CA GLU A 28 -7.46 -9.29 -0.10
C GLU A 28 -8.87 -8.77 0.16
N LYS A 29 -9.17 -8.42 1.41
CA LYS A 29 -10.47 -7.84 1.77
C LYS A 29 -10.70 -6.49 1.07
N ALA A 30 -9.69 -5.62 1.04
CA ALA A 30 -9.80 -4.31 0.39
C ALA A 30 -10.06 -4.41 -1.13
N LEU A 31 -9.51 -5.45 -1.78
CA LEU A 31 -9.80 -5.75 -3.18
C LEU A 31 -11.24 -6.23 -3.38
N GLN A 32 -11.72 -7.16 -2.53
CA GLN A 32 -13.08 -7.69 -2.60
C GLN A 32 -14.15 -6.60 -2.37
N ASP A 33 -13.86 -5.65 -1.47
CA ASP A 33 -14.75 -4.53 -1.17
C ASP A 33 -14.72 -3.42 -2.25
N GLY A 34 -13.94 -3.60 -3.34
CA GLY A 34 -13.86 -2.66 -4.47
C GLY A 34 -13.26 -1.30 -4.12
N SER A 35 -12.53 -1.23 -3.00
CA SER A 35 -11.92 0.02 -2.50
C SER A 35 -10.66 0.43 -3.26
N ILE A 36 -10.11 -0.48 -4.07
CA ILE A 36 -8.90 -0.28 -4.88
C ILE A 36 -9.16 -0.82 -6.29
N ASP A 37 -8.77 -0.08 -7.33
CA ASP A 37 -8.98 -0.53 -8.71
C ASP A 37 -8.01 -1.67 -9.07
N SER A 38 -6.75 -1.51 -8.70
CA SER A 38 -5.72 -2.53 -8.81
C SER A 38 -4.62 -2.24 -7.80
N TYR A 39 -3.99 -3.29 -7.28
CA TYR A 39 -2.78 -3.16 -6.48
C TYR A 39 -1.79 -4.26 -6.83
N PHE A 40 -0.53 -4.02 -6.50
CA PHE A 40 0.44 -5.08 -6.36
C PHE A 40 1.27 -4.83 -5.11
N THR A 41 1.79 -5.91 -4.54
CA THR A 41 2.76 -5.85 -3.45
C THR A 41 4.04 -6.50 -3.91
N ALA A 42 5.17 -5.84 -3.66
CA ALA A 42 6.49 -6.42 -3.82
C ALA A 42 7.22 -6.41 -2.48
N VAL A 43 7.88 -7.51 -2.16
CA VAL A 43 8.80 -7.58 -1.03
C VAL A 43 10.21 -7.54 -1.60
N VAL A 44 10.98 -6.50 -1.29
CA VAL A 44 12.35 -6.33 -1.77
C VAL A 44 13.26 -6.25 -0.56
N LYS A 45 14.07 -7.30 -0.37
CA LYS A 45 14.84 -7.53 0.86
C LYS A 45 13.87 -7.60 2.06
N ASP A 46 13.89 -6.59 2.93
CA ASP A 46 13.06 -6.51 4.13
C ASP A 46 11.99 -5.41 4.02
N GLU A 47 11.87 -4.77 2.86
CA GLU A 47 10.95 -3.67 2.63
C GLU A 47 9.76 -4.13 1.79
N ILE A 48 8.56 -3.74 2.20
CA ILE A 48 7.32 -4.03 1.52
C ILE A 48 6.89 -2.77 0.77
N PHE A 49 6.64 -2.94 -0.52
CA PHE A 49 6.15 -1.93 -1.44
C PHE A 49 4.71 -2.27 -1.78
N TYR A 50 3.77 -1.52 -1.22
CA TYR A 50 2.38 -1.53 -1.67
C TYR A 50 2.22 -0.48 -2.76
N ILE A 51 1.77 -0.88 -3.94
CA ILE A 51 1.53 0.04 -5.05
C ILE A 51 0.09 -0.14 -5.53
N GLY A 52 -0.72 0.89 -5.34
CA GLY A 52 -2.13 0.90 -5.70
C GLY A 52 -2.44 1.96 -6.75
N THR A 53 -3.35 1.65 -7.68
CA THR A 53 -3.97 2.64 -8.55
C THR A 53 -5.34 3.03 -8.01
N PHE A 54 -5.59 4.34 -8.04
CA PHE A 54 -6.78 4.95 -7.47
C PHE A 54 -7.40 5.89 -8.49
N ASN A 55 -8.71 6.07 -8.38
CA ASN A 55 -9.47 7.01 -9.20
C ASN A 55 -10.08 8.12 -8.31
N GLU A 56 -10.92 8.96 -8.91
CA GLU A 56 -11.58 10.09 -8.24
C GLU A 56 -12.53 9.71 -7.10
N LYS A 57 -12.83 8.42 -6.88
CA LYS A 57 -13.60 7.94 -5.73
C LYS A 57 -12.75 7.84 -4.46
N GLU A 58 -11.42 7.91 -4.57
CA GLU A 58 -10.52 7.74 -3.43
C GLU A 58 -10.78 8.74 -2.29
N PRO A 59 -11.00 10.05 -2.52
CA PRO A 59 -11.35 10.99 -1.44
C PRO A 59 -12.64 10.63 -0.68
N LEU A 60 -13.58 9.93 -1.32
CA LEU A 60 -14.82 9.47 -0.68
C LEU A 60 -14.60 8.17 0.09
N SER A 61 -13.80 7.26 -0.48
CA SER A 61 -13.52 5.96 0.16
C SER A 61 -12.47 6.07 1.26
N ASN A 62 -11.56 7.05 1.20
CA ASN A 62 -10.46 7.27 2.14
C ASN A 62 -9.59 6.01 2.38
N THR A 63 -9.40 5.20 1.34
CA THR A 63 -8.73 3.90 1.43
C THR A 63 -7.28 4.02 1.84
N ILE A 64 -6.57 5.03 1.33
CA ILE A 64 -5.17 5.29 1.66
C ILE A 64 -5.04 5.61 3.14
N GLN A 65 -5.83 6.55 3.66
CA GLN A 65 -5.76 6.92 5.08
C GLN A 65 -6.13 5.75 5.98
N ARG A 66 -7.11 4.92 5.61
CA ARG A 66 -7.41 3.69 6.36
C ARG A 66 -6.24 2.73 6.38
N GLY A 67 -5.53 2.58 5.26
CA GLY A 67 -4.31 1.78 5.18
C GLY A 67 -3.20 2.31 6.08
N LEU A 68 -2.99 3.63 6.09
CA LEU A 68 -2.00 4.27 6.97
C LEU A 68 -2.37 4.11 8.45
N ASN A 69 -3.63 4.38 8.81
CA ASN A 69 -4.11 4.18 10.17
C ASN A 69 -4.01 2.71 10.61
N TRP A 70 -4.18 1.77 9.68
CA TRP A 70 -3.97 0.35 9.96
C TRP A 70 -2.50 0.10 10.29
N LEU A 71 -1.56 0.60 9.48
CA LEU A 71 -0.10 0.49 9.71
C LEU A 71 0.34 1.10 11.05
N ASP A 72 -0.29 2.18 11.50
CA ASP A 72 0.02 2.81 12.79
C ASP A 72 -0.15 1.84 13.98
N ASN A 73 -1.12 0.91 13.89
CA ASN A 73 -1.30 -0.13 14.92
C ASN A 73 -0.17 -1.17 14.96
N TYR A 74 0.61 -1.26 13.88
CA TYR A 74 1.72 -2.22 13.74
C TYR A 74 3.09 -1.54 13.83
N THR A 75 3.17 -0.28 14.23
CA THR A 75 4.45 0.45 14.43
C THR A 75 5.45 -0.31 15.30
N HIS A 76 4.97 -1.06 16.30
CA HIS A 76 5.81 -1.93 17.14
C HIS A 76 6.49 -3.08 16.37
N MET A 77 5.94 -3.50 15.22
CA MET A 77 6.50 -4.51 14.31
C MET A 77 7.28 -3.88 13.15
N LEU A 78 7.28 -2.55 13.00
CA LEU A 78 7.93 -1.84 11.89
C LEU A 78 9.26 -1.21 12.33
N GLN A 79 10.14 -1.00 11.35
CA GLN A 79 11.39 -0.25 11.47
C GLN A 79 11.13 1.19 11.06
N VAL A 80 11.71 2.15 11.79
CA VAL A 80 11.71 3.56 11.42
C VAL A 80 12.74 3.77 10.31
N TYR A 81 12.37 4.51 9.27
CA TYR A 81 13.30 5.03 8.29
C TYR A 81 14.13 6.14 8.95
N THR A 82 15.43 5.92 9.09
CA THR A 82 16.33 6.78 9.89
C THR A 82 16.44 8.19 9.36
N ASP A 83 16.29 8.37 8.05
CA ASP A 83 16.51 9.66 7.38
C ASP A 83 15.26 10.55 7.48
N GLU A 84 14.07 9.95 7.56
CA GLU A 84 12.77 10.63 7.57
C GLU A 84 12.08 10.61 8.95
N GLY A 85 12.52 9.77 9.88
CA GLY A 85 11.90 9.62 11.20
C GLY A 85 10.49 9.04 11.18
N SER A 86 10.09 8.41 10.08
CA SER A 86 8.75 7.83 9.86
C SER A 86 8.83 6.30 9.76
N TYR A 87 7.75 5.60 10.11
CA TYR A 87 7.61 4.15 9.88
C TYR A 87 7.15 3.81 8.46
N VAL A 88 6.60 4.80 7.76
CA VAL A 88 5.97 4.64 6.45
C VAL A 88 6.39 5.79 5.54
N LEU A 89 6.77 5.47 4.30
CA LEU A 89 6.98 6.45 3.24
C LEU A 89 5.85 6.37 2.23
N VAL A 90 5.28 7.52 1.86
CA VAL A 90 4.16 7.60 0.92
C VAL A 90 4.56 8.49 -0.25
N GLU A 91 4.50 7.92 -1.44
CA GLU A 91 4.77 8.61 -2.70
C GLU A 91 3.51 8.61 -3.57
N SER A 92 3.38 9.63 -4.42
CA SER A 92 2.20 9.85 -5.26
C SER A 92 2.63 10.25 -6.66
N GLY A 93 2.01 9.63 -7.67
CA GLY A 93 2.19 9.99 -9.07
C GLY A 93 0.87 10.05 -9.81
N GLU A 94 0.71 11.03 -10.70
CA GLU A 94 -0.45 11.10 -11.59
C GLU A 94 -0.28 10.09 -12.74
N ILE A 95 -1.36 9.41 -13.11
CA ILE A 95 -1.37 8.52 -14.27
C ILE A 95 -1.88 9.34 -15.46
N TYR A 96 -0.96 9.74 -16.34
CA TYR A 96 -1.27 10.59 -17.50
C TYR A 96 -1.94 9.81 -18.65
N SER A 97 -1.53 8.56 -18.87
CA SER A 97 -2.05 7.72 -19.96
C SER A 97 -1.90 6.24 -19.62
N GLU A 98 -2.87 5.44 -20.04
CA GLU A 98 -2.85 3.98 -19.91
C GLU A 98 -2.98 3.36 -21.31
N ASN A 99 -2.00 2.54 -21.71
CA ASN A 99 -2.17 1.72 -22.89
C ASN A 99 -3.09 0.55 -22.53
N ARG A 100 -4.39 0.72 -22.74
CA ARG A 100 -5.32 -0.41 -22.72
C ARG A 100 -5.05 -1.24 -23.97
N THR A 101 -4.28 -2.32 -23.84
CA THR A 101 -4.40 -3.42 -24.79
C THR A 101 -5.79 -4.00 -24.62
N SER A 102 -6.71 -3.62 -25.51
CA SER A 102 -8.00 -4.28 -25.67
C SER A 102 -7.72 -5.76 -25.93
N THR A 103 -7.94 -6.61 -24.93
CA THR A 103 -8.19 -8.03 -25.20
C THR A 103 -9.67 -8.12 -25.52
N ASP A 104 -9.98 -8.12 -26.81
CA ASP A 104 -11.27 -8.54 -27.37
C ASP A 104 -11.57 -10.00 -27.01
#